data_AF-A0A352R7G1-F1
#
_entry.id   AF-A0A352R7G1-F1
#
_cell.length_a   1.000
_cell.length_b   1.000
_cell.length_c   1.000
_cell.angle_alpha   90.00
_cell.angle_beta   90.00
_cell.angle_gamma   90.00
#
_symmetry.space_group_name_H-M   'P 1'
#
loop_
_entity.id
_entity.type
_entity.pdbx_description
1 polymer ?
#
loop_
_entity_poly.entity_id
_entity_poly.type
_entity_poly.pdbx_seq_one_letter_code
_entity_poly.pdbx_strand_id
1 'polypeptide(L)' 'MLTFVAIFQNFETVHFIGFETEIIWIPIWIAVVILPLLNLYEIASNTDDYNKYYWLALVFNLISIFFILRYFKIELLS' A
#
# COMPACT_ATOMS: atom_id res chain seq x y z
N MET A 1 -3.12 12.63 -8.27
CA MET A 1 -4.38 13.42 -8.23
C MET A 1 -5.28 12.97 -7.09
N LEU A 2 -5.70 11.70 -7.01
CA LEU A 2 -6.56 11.20 -5.93
C LEU A 2 -5.98 11.43 -4.52
N THR A 3 -4.70 11.13 -4.30
CA THR A 3 -4.00 11.41 -3.03
C THR A 3 -3.94 12.89 -2.68
N PHE A 4 -3.82 13.76 -3.68
CA PHE A 4 -3.78 15.20 -3.45
C PHE A 4 -5.17 15.71 -3.04
N VAL A 5 -6.22 15.25 -3.74
CA VAL A 5 -7.61 15.57 -3.39
C VAL A 5 -7.97 15.05 -1.99
N ALA A 6 -7.52 13.86 -1.62
CA ALA A 6 -7.70 13.27 -0.29
C ALA A 6 -7.10 14.12 0.85
N ILE A 7 -6.02 14.86 0.59
CA ILE A 7 -5.36 15.68 1.63
C ILE A 7 -6.12 17.00 1.88
N PHE A 8 -6.84 17.52 0.88
CA PHE A 8 -7.49 18.84 0.96
C PHE A 8 -9.00 18.79 1.22
N GLN A 9 -9.64 17.64 1.08
CA GLN A 9 -11.08 17.48 1.22
C GLN A 9 -11.41 16.43 2.27
N ASN A 10 -12.46 16.67 3.06
CA ASN A 10 -12.97 15.68 4.01
C ASN A 10 -13.88 14.69 3.27
N PHE A 11 -13.68 13.40 3.53
CA PHE A 11 -14.46 12.32 2.92
C PHE A 11 -15.21 11.53 3.98
N GLU A 12 -16.27 10.82 3.58
CA GLU A 12 -16.99 9.94 4.50
C GLU A 12 -16.06 8.85 5.03
N THR A 13 -16.09 8.68 6.35
CA THR A 13 -15.38 7.62 7.05
C THR A 13 -16.19 6.34 6.98
N VAL A 14 -15.52 5.25 6.59
CA VAL A 14 -16.08 3.92 6.55
C VAL A 14 -15.37 3.07 7.59
N HIS A 15 -16.14 2.32 8.37
CA HIS A 15 -15.59 1.26 9.21
C HIS A 15 -15.23 0.06 8.33
N PHE A 16 -13.94 -0.17 8.17
CA PHE A 16 -13.41 -1.40 7.61
C PHE A 16 -12.97 -2.31 8.75
N ILE A 17 -12.84 -3.61 8.47
CA ILE A 17 -12.54 -4.65 9.49
C ILE A 17 -11.32 -4.24 10.34
N GLY A 18 -11.59 -3.79 11.57
CA GLY A 18 -10.56 -3.40 12.54
C GLY A 18 -10.00 -1.96 12.44
N PHE A 19 -10.43 -1.12 11.49
CA PHE A 19 -9.96 0.28 11.41
C PHE A 19 -10.94 1.21 10.68
N GLU A 20 -10.89 2.50 11.02
CA GLU A 20 -11.63 3.56 10.33
C GLU A 20 -10.76 4.15 9.21
N THR A 21 -11.32 4.25 8.00
CA THR A 21 -10.64 4.88 6.86
C THR A 21 -11.62 5.70 6.05
N GLU A 22 -11.19 6.85 5.53
CA GLU A 22 -12.04 7.59 4.60
C GLU A 22 -12.12 6.86 3.25
N ILE A 23 -13.28 6.95 2.59
CA ILE A 23 -13.58 6.19 1.37
C ILE A 23 -12.55 6.43 0.24
N ILE A 24 -11.97 7.63 0.19
CA ILE A 24 -10.97 8.00 -0.82
C ILE A 24 -9.65 7.23 -0.69
N TRP A 25 -9.37 6.63 0.47
CA TRP A 25 -8.16 5.84 0.69
C TRP A 25 -8.28 4.40 0.21
N ILE A 26 -9.49 3.91 -0.08
CA ILE A 26 -9.73 2.51 -0.52
C ILE A 26 -8.91 2.14 -1.77
N PRO A 27 -8.85 2.95 -2.84
CA PRO A 27 -8.00 2.64 -4.01
C PRO A 27 -6.52 2.53 -3.65
N ILE A 28 -6.05 3.32 -2.68
CA ILE A 28 -4.66 3.27 -2.21
C ILE A 28 -4.43 1.96 -1.47
N TRP A 29 -5.34 1.55 -0.58
CA TRP A 29 -5.28 0.26 0.10
C TRP A 29 -5.19 -0.91 -0.88
N ILE A 30 -6.02 -0.89 -1.93
CA ILE A 30 -6.01 -1.92 -2.97
C ILE A 30 -4.65 -1.96 -3.67
N ALA A 31 -4.11 -0.80 -4.09
CA ALA A 31 -2.81 -0.74 -4.74
C ALA A 31 -1.68 -1.22 -3.82
N VAL A 32 -1.71 -0.84 -2.54
CA VAL A 32 -0.73 -1.20 -1.51
C VAL A 32 -0.68 -2.70 -1.26
N VAL A 33 -1.81 -3.40 -1.36
CA VAL A 33 -1.87 -4.88 -1.22
C VAL A 33 -1.49 -5.60 -2.51
N ILE A 34 -1.92 -5.09 -3.67
CA ILE A 34 -1.69 -5.77 -4.96
C ILE A 34 -0.25 -5.60 -5.46
N LEU A 35 0.34 -4.42 -5.32
CA LEU A 35 1.69 -4.13 -5.85
C LEU A 35 2.80 -5.06 -5.31
N PRO A 36 2.87 -5.36 -4.00
CA PRO A 36 3.81 -6.34 -3.48
C PRO A 36 3.63 -7.73 -4.10
N LEU A 37 2.38 -8.17 -4.30
CA LEU A 37 2.08 -9.48 -4.89
C LEU A 37 2.55 -9.55 -6.35
N LEU A 38 2.35 -8.47 -7.12
CA LEU A 38 2.86 -8.37 -8.49
C LEU A 38 4.38 -8.38 -8.53
N ASN A 39 5.06 -7.62 -7.65
CA ASN A 39 6.52 -7.64 -7.57
C ASN A 39 7.05 -9.04 -7.22
N LEU A 40 6.39 -9.75 -6.28
CA LEU A 40 6.77 -11.13 -5.91
C LEU A 40 6.55 -12.11 -7.06
N TYR A 41 5.41 -12.03 -7.76
CA TYR A 41 5.13 -12.85 -8.92
C TYR A 41 6.23 -12.72 -9.96
N GLU A 42 6.62 -11.49 -10.26
CA GLU A 42 7.62 -11.18 -11.28
C GLU A 42 9.04 -11.62 -10.88
N ILE A 43 9.41 -11.44 -9.61
CA ILE A 43 10.67 -11.97 -9.05
C ILE A 43 10.71 -13.50 -9.13
N ALA A 44 9.59 -14.17 -8.86
CA ALA A 44 9.50 -15.62 -8.84
C ALA A 44 9.43 -16.24 -10.25
N SER A 45 8.82 -15.56 -11.22
CA SER A 45 8.68 -16.03 -12.60
C SER A 45 9.93 -15.76 -13.45
N ASN A 46 10.62 -14.63 -13.23
CA ASN A 46 11.79 -14.22 -14.00
C ASN A 46 13.08 -14.36 -13.19
N THR A 47 13.53 -15.62 -13.03
CA THR A 47 14.72 -15.97 -12.24
C THR A 47 16.04 -15.91 -13.02
N ASP A 48 15.98 -15.89 -14.35
CA ASP A 48 17.17 -15.91 -15.22
C ASP A 48 17.94 -14.58 -15.21
N ASP A 49 17.24 -13.46 -15.03
CA ASP A 49 17.84 -12.14 -14.87
C ASP A 49 17.48 -11.60 -13.48
N TYR A 50 18.49 -11.42 -12.62
CA TYR A 50 18.30 -10.81 -11.31
C TYR A 50 17.72 -9.39 -11.46
N ASN A 51 16.40 -9.28 -11.31
CA ASN A 51 15.70 -8.04 -11.59
C ASN A 51 15.73 -7.11 -10.38
N LYS A 52 16.86 -6.39 -10.26
CA LYS A 52 17.13 -5.39 -9.21
C LYS A 52 15.98 -4.38 -9.05
N TYR A 53 15.29 -4.04 -10.13
CA TYR A 53 14.22 -3.05 -10.09
C TYR A 53 12.96 -3.57 -9.39
N TYR A 54 12.55 -4.82 -9.60
CA TYR A 54 11.42 -5.40 -8.86
C TYR A 54 11.75 -5.60 -7.39
N TRP A 55 12.98 -5.98 -7.06
CA TRP A 55 13.44 -6.04 -5.67
C TRP A 55 13.43 -4.65 -5.00
N LEU A 56 13.94 -3.63 -5.69
CA LEU A 56 13.91 -2.25 -5.19
C LEU A 56 12.47 -1.74 -5.03
N ALA A 57 11.60 -2.03 -6.00
CA ALA A 57 10.17 -1.70 -5.95
C ALA A 57 9.47 -2.42 -4.77
N LEU A 58 9.83 -3.68 -4.49
CA LEU A 58 9.33 -4.42 -3.34
C LEU A 58 9.72 -3.72 -2.02
N VAL A 59 10.98 -3.32 -1.88
CA VAL A 59 11.47 -2.59 -0.70
C VAL A 59 10.69 -1.28 -0.51
N PHE A 60 10.52 -0.48 -1.56
CA PHE A 60 9.73 0.76 -1.47
C PHE A 60 8.25 0.52 -1.15
N ASN A 61 7.66 -0.56 -1.66
CA ASN A 61 6.29 -0.95 -1.31
C ASN A 61 6.20 -1.32 0.18
N LEU A 62 7.14 -2.09 0.72
CA LEU A 62 7.15 -2.45 2.15
C LEU A 62 7.30 -1.21 3.05
N ILE A 63 8.19 -0.28 2.69
CA ILE A 63 8.33 1.00 3.39
C ILE A 63 7.02 1.80 3.33
N SER A 64 6.36 1.83 2.17
CA SER A 64 5.09 2.54 1.99
C SER A 64 3.97 1.93 2.83
N ILE A 65 3.88 0.59 2.88
CA ILE A 65 2.95 -0.15 3.75
C ILE A 65 3.17 0.29 5.21
N PHE A 66 4.42 0.31 5.68
CA PHE A 66 4.73 0.71 7.04
C PHE A 66 4.23 2.13 7.39
N PHE A 67 4.46 3.09 6.50
CA PHE A 67 3.98 4.47 6.72
C PHE A 67 2.46 4.58 6.70
N ILE A 68 1.78 3.85 5.80
CA ILE A 68 0.32 3.85 5.71
C ILE A 68 -0.28 3.23 6.97
N LEU A 69 0.21 2.08 7.42
CA LEU A 69 -0.23 1.46 8.67
C LEU A 69 -0.08 2.41 9.86
N ARG A 70 1.05 3.13 9.94
CA ARG A 70 1.29 4.13 10.97
C ARG A 70 0.34 5.33 10.87
N TYR A 71 0.07 5.83 9.68
CA TYR A 71 -0.85 6.95 9.45
C TYR A 71 -2.27 6.60 9.94
N PHE A 72 -2.74 5.39 9.62
CA PHE A 72 -4.06 4.90 10.05
C PHE A 72 -4.08 4.38 11.49
N LYS A 73 -2.97 4.47 12.22
CA LYS A 73 -2.82 3.97 13.60
C LYS A 73 -3.26 2.50 13.72
N ILE A 74 -3.07 1.71 12.67
CA ILE A 74 -3.34 0.28 12.72
C ILE A 74 -2.28 -0.33 13.64
N GLU A 75 -2.73 -0.91 14.75
CA GLU A 75 -1.88 -1.60 15.73
C GLU A 75 -1.34 -2.89 15.11
N LEU A 76 -0.29 -2.79 14.28
CA LEU A 76 0.41 -3.96 13.74
C LEU A 76 1.58 -4.40 14.64
N LEU A 77 2.06 -3.49 15.49
CA LEU A 77 3.09 -3.67 16.50
C LEU A 77 2.56 -3.02 17.78
N SER A 78 1.84 -3.79 18.59
CA SER A 78 1.54 -3.43 19.98
C SER A 78 2.82 -3.42 20.81
#